data_AF-A0A815EY38-F1
#
_entry.id   AF-A0A815EY38-F1
#
_cell.length_a   1.000
_cell.length_b   1.000
_cell.length_c   1.000
_cell.angle_alpha   90.00
_cell.angle_beta   90.00
_cell.angle_gamma   90.00
#
_symmetry.space_group_name_H-M   'P 1'
#
loop_
_entity.id
_entity.type
_entity.pdbx_description
1 polymer ?
#
loop_
_entity_poly.entity_id
_entity_poly.type
_entity_poly.pdbx_seq_one_letter_code
_entity_poly.pdbx_strand_id
1 'polypeptide(L)'
;NGFVQNLTYDDIFSTPCARNQYAPLPSINKSSIFSFIGSGDSSLCSDLVRERLNQSICTLTTCSFDNVYQPVPISPSTKFIAISAWYTTFNNLAPNISLSPNKDGNYDFNSVNFNQIQTAIAAICRQPWSDLLQPDKYRPFLCFNSMYHWTLLQHGYSMRDENLKNFHIVKSINSNEIGWTLGYMINQTNSIDPEFRPKRLITKDEFGGLLFLCSFFLIVSAIITIIAMMRYKRRRDY
;
A
#
# COMPACT_ATOMS: atom_id res chain seq x y z
N ASN A 1 6.36 -11.63 21.71
CA ASN A 1 6.85 -12.96 21.27
C ASN A 1 5.70 -13.85 20.88
N GLY A 2 5.71 -14.46 19.68
CA GLY A 2 4.62 -15.35 19.25
C GLY A 2 4.34 -15.44 17.74
N PHE A 3 4.97 -14.63 16.90
CA PHE A 3 4.83 -14.78 15.44
C PHE A 3 5.80 -15.85 14.91
N VAL A 4 5.25 -16.84 14.20
CA VAL A 4 6.00 -17.85 13.45
C VAL A 4 5.36 -17.99 12.07
N GLN A 5 6.18 -17.97 11.03
CA GLN A 5 5.74 -18.19 9.66
C GLN A 5 6.69 -19.12 8.93
N ASN A 6 6.13 -20.15 8.30
CA ASN A 6 6.88 -21.02 7.42
C ASN A 6 6.72 -20.55 5.98
N LEU A 7 7.84 -20.36 5.29
CA LEU A 7 7.88 -19.98 3.88
C LEU A 7 8.70 -21.00 3.10
N THR A 8 8.26 -21.34 1.91
CA THR A 8 9.01 -22.17 0.98
C THR A 8 10.13 -21.37 0.31
N TYR A 9 11.06 -22.06 -0.34
CA TYR A 9 12.05 -21.41 -1.21
C TYR A 9 11.41 -20.48 -2.23
N ASP A 10 10.35 -20.92 -2.89
CA ASP A 10 9.71 -20.14 -3.95
C ASP A 10 8.98 -18.91 -3.40
N ASP A 11 8.41 -18.98 -2.19
CA ASP A 11 7.79 -17.82 -1.54
C ASP A 11 8.78 -16.66 -1.34
N ILE A 12 10.07 -16.96 -1.16
CA ILE A 12 11.12 -15.98 -0.85
C ILE A 12 11.85 -15.56 -2.13
N PHE A 13 12.28 -16.51 -2.95
CA PHE A 13 13.28 -16.28 -4.00
C PHE A 13 12.70 -16.20 -5.43
N SER A 14 11.40 -16.47 -5.61
CA SER A 14 10.80 -16.47 -6.96
C SER A 14 10.63 -15.06 -7.54
N THR A 15 10.53 -14.02 -6.70
CA THR A 15 10.27 -12.65 -7.17
C THR A 15 11.49 -12.05 -7.89
N PRO A 16 11.32 -11.20 -8.91
CA PRO A 16 12.43 -10.49 -9.54
C PRO A 16 13.25 -9.64 -8.55
N CYS A 17 12.61 -9.14 -7.49
CA CYS A 17 13.28 -8.36 -6.45
C CYS A 17 14.20 -9.21 -5.56
N ALA A 18 13.93 -10.51 -5.43
CA ALA A 18 14.74 -11.40 -4.60
C ALA A 18 15.73 -12.27 -5.40
N ARG A 19 15.37 -12.58 -6.64
CA ARG A 19 16.16 -13.40 -7.55
C ARG A 19 17.53 -12.75 -7.78
N ASN A 20 18.59 -13.55 -7.66
CA ASN A 20 20.00 -13.16 -7.86
C ASN A 20 20.57 -12.11 -6.88
N GLN A 21 19.75 -11.41 -6.10
CA GLN A 21 20.21 -10.51 -5.03
C GLN A 21 20.37 -11.23 -3.70
N TYR A 22 19.39 -12.07 -3.36
CA TYR A 22 19.35 -12.79 -2.08
C TYR A 22 19.25 -14.31 -2.28
N ALA A 23 19.30 -14.77 -3.54
CA ALA A 23 19.34 -16.19 -3.85
C ALA A 23 20.47 -16.84 -3.05
N PRO A 24 20.20 -17.97 -2.39
CA PRO A 24 21.08 -18.43 -1.35
C PRO A 24 22.43 -18.85 -1.92
N LEU A 25 23.40 -18.85 -1.02
CA LEU A 25 24.63 -19.64 -1.12
C LEU A 25 24.34 -20.98 -1.83
N PRO A 26 25.27 -21.52 -2.64
CA PRO A 26 25.05 -22.69 -3.51
C PRO A 26 24.50 -23.97 -2.83
N SER A 27 24.41 -23.99 -1.50
CA SER A 27 24.09 -25.13 -0.65
C SER A 27 22.60 -25.29 -0.26
N ILE A 28 21.71 -24.35 -0.59
CA ILE A 28 20.30 -24.45 -0.15
C ILE A 28 19.40 -25.11 -1.21
N ASN A 29 18.72 -26.19 -0.81
CA ASN A 29 17.82 -26.95 -1.68
C ASN A 29 16.53 -26.15 -1.97
N LYS A 30 16.05 -26.19 -3.23
CA LYS A 30 14.76 -25.58 -3.62
C LYS A 30 13.54 -26.19 -2.92
N SER A 31 13.65 -27.40 -2.35
CA SER A 31 12.59 -28.00 -1.54
C SER A 31 12.63 -27.57 -0.06
N SER A 32 13.49 -26.61 0.31
CA SER A 32 13.62 -26.17 1.70
C SER A 32 12.41 -25.37 2.16
N ILE A 33 12.05 -25.54 3.43
CA ILE A 33 11.07 -24.73 4.15
C ILE A 33 11.81 -23.98 5.25
N PHE A 34 11.61 -22.66 5.30
CA PHE A 34 12.25 -21.77 6.24
C PHE A 34 11.24 -21.33 7.29
N SER A 35 11.59 -21.47 8.56
CA SER A 35 10.79 -21.00 9.68
C SER A 35 11.30 -19.63 10.14
N PHE A 36 10.49 -18.60 9.95
CA PHE A 36 10.75 -17.23 10.42
C PHE A 36 10.07 -17.02 11.77
N ILE A 37 10.84 -16.53 12.74
CA ILE A 37 10.38 -16.27 14.10
C ILE A 37 10.59 -14.79 14.39
N GLY A 38 9.51 -14.09 14.77
CA GLY A 38 9.59 -12.67 15.07
C GLY A 38 10.30 -12.40 16.40
N SER A 39 11.44 -11.70 16.35
CA SER A 39 12.21 -11.29 17.55
C SER A 39 11.64 -10.04 18.24
N GLY A 40 10.88 -9.22 17.51
CA GLY A 40 10.36 -7.94 18.02
C GLY A 40 11.43 -6.86 18.24
N ASP A 41 12.65 -7.06 17.73
CA ASP A 41 13.75 -6.11 17.86
C ASP A 41 13.62 -4.97 16.84
N SER A 42 13.19 -3.81 17.34
CA SER A 42 13.04 -2.61 16.52
C SER A 42 14.35 -2.03 16.02
N SER A 43 15.45 -2.17 16.78
CA SER A 43 16.76 -1.65 16.34
C SER A 43 17.28 -2.48 15.18
N LEU A 44 17.27 -3.81 15.33
CA LEU A 44 17.66 -4.73 14.26
C LEU A 44 16.78 -4.55 13.03
N CYS A 45 15.46 -4.35 13.20
CA CYS A 45 14.56 -4.07 12.08
C CYS A 45 14.93 -2.77 11.35
N SER A 46 15.23 -1.70 12.09
CA SER A 46 15.69 -0.43 11.51
C SER A 46 16.98 -0.63 10.71
N ASP A 47 17.95 -1.34 11.25
CA ASP A 47 19.26 -1.55 10.61
C ASP A 47 19.11 -2.37 9.32
N LEU A 48 18.35 -3.47 9.37
CA LEU A 48 18.05 -4.29 8.18
C LEU A 48 17.30 -3.51 7.09
N VAL A 49 16.43 -2.57 7.46
CA VAL A 49 15.77 -1.68 6.49
C VAL A 49 16.77 -0.70 5.88
N ARG A 50 17.65 -0.09 6.68
CA ARG A 50 18.67 0.85 6.19
C ARG A 50 19.64 0.18 5.21
N GLU A 51 20.01 -1.06 5.47
CA GLU A 51 20.82 -1.86 4.52
C GLU A 51 20.18 -2.01 3.14
N ARG A 52 18.85 -1.86 3.02
CA ARG A 52 18.14 -1.88 1.73
C ARG A 52 18.04 -0.52 1.05
N LEU A 53 18.51 0.55 1.69
CA LEU A 53 18.48 1.92 1.19
C LEU A 53 19.92 2.44 1.09
N ASN A 54 20.68 1.96 0.10
CA ASN A 54 22.11 2.23 0.04
C ASN A 54 22.41 3.70 -0.29
N GLN A 55 23.00 4.44 0.64
CA GLN A 55 23.43 5.82 0.43
C GLN A 55 24.94 5.99 0.24
N SER A 56 25.71 4.90 0.21
CA SER A 56 27.17 4.95 0.15
C SER A 56 27.71 5.39 -1.23
N ILE A 57 26.90 5.28 -2.29
CA ILE A 57 27.30 5.64 -3.65
C ILE A 57 26.34 6.70 -4.20
N CYS A 58 26.89 7.84 -4.59
CA CYS A 58 26.19 8.86 -5.37
C CYS A 58 27.15 9.46 -6.41
N THR A 59 26.91 9.16 -7.69
CA THR A 59 27.67 9.69 -8.84
C THR A 59 26.99 10.88 -9.49
N LEU A 60 25.86 11.32 -8.93
CA LEU A 60 25.03 12.42 -9.40
C LEU A 60 25.19 13.62 -8.46
N THR A 61 24.56 14.76 -8.77
CA THR A 61 24.67 15.97 -7.94
C THR A 61 24.08 15.78 -6.54
N THR A 62 22.94 15.10 -6.46
CA THR A 62 22.24 14.75 -5.22
C THR A 62 21.50 13.42 -5.43
N CYS A 63 21.54 12.53 -4.44
CA CYS A 63 20.87 11.25 -4.50
C CYS A 63 19.95 11.03 -3.30
N SER A 64 18.95 10.17 -3.46
CA SER A 64 18.21 9.57 -2.35
C SER A 64 18.95 8.34 -1.81
N PHE A 65 18.80 7.20 -2.49
CA PHE A 65 19.48 5.94 -2.24
C PHE A 65 19.68 5.19 -3.58
N ASP A 66 20.50 4.15 -3.59
CA ASP A 66 20.85 3.32 -4.75
C ASP A 66 21.34 4.12 -5.98
N ASN A 67 22.09 5.20 -5.74
CA ASN A 67 22.57 6.11 -6.78
C ASN A 67 21.44 6.73 -7.64
N VAL A 68 20.24 6.88 -7.09
CA VAL A 68 19.10 7.49 -7.77
C VAL A 68 19.08 8.99 -7.49
N TYR A 69 19.02 9.80 -8.56
CA TYR A 69 18.92 11.25 -8.45
C TYR A 69 17.68 11.66 -7.65
N GLN A 70 17.90 12.49 -6.63
CA GLN A 70 16.84 13.23 -5.95
C GLN A 70 17.21 14.71 -6.06
N PRO A 71 16.35 15.60 -6.57
CA PRO A 71 16.61 17.04 -6.56
C PRO A 71 16.92 17.57 -5.16
N VAL A 72 17.52 18.76 -5.10
CA VAL A 72 17.90 19.55 -3.89
C VAL A 72 17.14 19.14 -2.62
N PRO A 73 17.80 19.03 -1.44
CA PRO A 73 17.18 18.55 -0.21
C PRO A 73 15.79 19.13 0.00
N ILE A 74 14.87 18.25 0.39
CA ILE A 74 13.44 18.55 0.45
C ILE A 74 13.23 19.80 1.32
N SER A 75 12.79 20.89 0.68
CA SER A 75 12.57 22.15 1.37
C SER A 75 11.54 21.95 2.50
N PRO A 76 11.75 22.56 3.68
CA PRO A 76 10.76 22.54 4.76
C PRO A 76 9.41 23.11 4.35
N SER A 77 9.35 23.97 3.32
CA SER A 77 8.11 24.55 2.79
C SER A 77 7.36 23.65 1.80
N THR A 78 7.97 22.58 1.31
CA THR A 78 7.35 21.69 0.33
C THR A 78 6.31 20.80 0.99
N LYS A 79 5.11 20.76 0.42
CA LYS A 79 4.00 19.94 0.90
C LYS A 79 3.97 18.58 0.23
N PHE A 80 3.88 17.54 1.04
CA PHE A 80 3.77 16.16 0.59
C PHE A 80 2.50 15.52 1.13
N ILE A 81 1.90 14.68 0.28
CA ILE A 81 0.79 13.83 0.67
C ILE A 81 1.21 12.39 0.46
N ALA A 82 1.11 11.59 1.52
CA ALA A 82 1.31 10.15 1.48
C ALA A 82 -0.04 9.44 1.57
N ILE A 83 -0.24 8.43 0.72
CA ILE A 83 -1.52 7.77 0.48
C ILE A 83 -1.37 6.24 0.54
N SER A 84 -2.48 5.52 0.38
CA SER A 84 -2.50 4.05 0.24
C SER A 84 -1.87 3.35 1.45
N ALA A 85 -0.81 2.55 1.26
CA ALA A 85 -0.17 1.79 2.34
C ALA A 85 0.31 2.69 3.50
N TRP A 86 0.72 3.93 3.21
CA TRP A 86 1.05 4.91 4.25
C TRP A 86 -0.12 5.15 5.19
N TYR A 87 -1.30 5.38 4.65
CA TYR A 87 -2.51 5.59 5.43
C TYR A 87 -2.87 4.34 6.23
N THR A 88 -2.94 3.18 5.57
CA THR A 88 -3.33 1.92 6.22
C THR A 88 -2.38 1.53 7.35
N THR A 89 -1.06 1.69 7.15
CA THR A 89 -0.06 1.40 8.19
C THR A 89 -0.12 2.43 9.31
N PHE A 90 -0.16 3.73 8.99
CA PHE A 90 -0.11 4.79 9.99
C PHE A 90 -1.38 4.87 10.84
N ASN A 91 -2.55 4.59 10.27
CA ASN A 91 -3.81 4.54 11.03
C ASN A 91 -3.75 3.54 12.20
N ASN A 92 -2.92 2.50 12.09
CA ASN A 92 -2.69 1.51 13.13
C ASN A 92 -1.55 1.89 14.10
N LEU A 93 -0.72 2.88 13.73
CA LEU A 93 0.36 3.42 14.57
C LEU A 93 -0.10 4.65 15.37
N ALA A 94 -0.97 5.46 14.79
CA ALA A 94 -1.41 6.75 15.32
C ALA A 94 -1.90 6.73 16.79
N PRO A 95 -2.64 5.68 17.25
CA PRO A 95 -3.03 5.57 18.66
C PRO A 95 -1.87 5.54 19.65
N ASN A 96 -0.68 5.05 19.25
CA ASN A 96 0.51 4.96 20.11
C ASN A 96 1.32 6.26 20.18
N ILE A 97 0.95 7.29 19.41
CA ILE A 97 1.60 8.61 19.40
C ILE A 97 0.62 9.76 19.67
N SER A 98 -0.56 9.43 20.24
CA SER A 98 -1.61 10.40 20.58
C SER A 98 -1.99 11.32 19.41
N LEU A 99 -1.88 10.81 18.17
CA LEU A 99 -2.35 11.52 16.98
C LEU A 99 -3.72 11.00 16.59
N SER A 100 -4.67 11.92 16.49
CA SER A 100 -6.01 11.66 15.97
C SER A 100 -6.12 12.20 14.55
N PRO A 101 -6.88 11.54 13.68
CA PRO A 101 -7.17 12.09 12.37
C PRO A 101 -7.99 13.38 12.51
N ASN A 102 -7.84 14.29 11.55
CA ASN A 102 -8.68 15.48 11.43
C ASN A 102 -10.11 15.10 10.96
N LYS A 103 -10.98 16.10 10.80
CA LYS A 103 -12.39 15.92 10.40
C LYS A 103 -12.58 15.11 9.10
N ASP A 104 -11.58 15.12 8.22
CA ASP A 104 -11.61 14.45 6.92
C ASP A 104 -10.96 13.06 6.98
N GLY A 105 -10.58 12.59 8.19
CA GLY A 105 -9.95 11.29 8.40
C GLY A 105 -8.45 11.25 8.12
N ASN A 106 -7.80 12.41 7.93
CA ASN A 106 -6.40 12.54 7.52
C ASN A 106 -5.49 12.90 8.71
N TYR A 107 -4.19 12.61 8.62
CA TYR A 107 -3.23 12.87 9.69
C TYR A 107 -2.26 14.01 9.33
N ASP A 108 -2.13 14.93 10.27
CA ASP A 108 -1.26 16.11 10.22
C ASP A 108 -0.21 16.03 11.34
N PHE A 109 1.04 16.38 11.04
CA PHE A 109 2.18 16.17 11.94
C PHE A 109 2.65 17.50 12.56
N ASN A 110 1.73 18.24 13.18
CA ASN A 110 2.00 19.57 13.75
C ASN A 110 2.67 19.53 15.13
N SER A 111 2.54 18.41 15.85
CA SER A 111 2.93 18.28 17.26
C SER A 111 3.76 17.03 17.53
N VAL A 112 4.33 16.42 16.49
CA VAL A 112 5.14 15.21 16.61
C VAL A 112 6.46 15.34 15.86
N ASN A 113 7.48 14.64 16.35
CA ASN A 113 8.80 14.52 15.72
C ASN A 113 9.12 13.05 15.36
N PHE A 114 10.17 12.84 14.58
CA PHE A 114 10.60 11.50 14.18
C PHE A 114 10.94 10.60 15.37
N ASN A 115 11.45 11.14 16.47
CA ASN A 115 11.79 10.34 17.67
C ASN A 115 10.53 9.75 18.33
N GLN A 116 9.46 10.55 18.49
CA GLN A 116 8.19 10.06 19.01
C GLN A 116 7.59 8.96 18.14
N ILE A 117 7.71 9.13 16.82
CA ILE A 117 7.27 8.13 15.85
C ILE A 117 8.09 6.84 15.96
N GLN A 118 9.42 6.94 16.02
CA GLN A 118 10.32 5.79 16.22
C GLN A 118 10.03 5.07 17.54
N THR A 119 9.74 5.82 18.61
CA THR A 119 9.39 5.27 19.92
C THR A 119 8.11 4.43 19.84
N ALA A 120 7.07 4.92 19.15
CA ALA A 120 5.84 4.16 18.97
C ALA A 120 5.99 2.96 18.05
N ILE A 121 6.81 3.05 17.00
CA ILE A 121 7.16 1.88 16.18
C ILE A 121 7.84 0.83 17.05
N ALA A 122 8.80 1.23 17.90
CA ALA A 122 9.47 0.33 18.81
C ALA A 122 8.51 -0.33 19.81
N ALA A 123 7.51 0.42 20.30
CA ALA A 123 6.45 -0.14 21.14
C ALA A 123 5.65 -1.22 20.39
N ILE A 124 5.21 -0.96 19.16
CA ILE A 124 4.48 -1.94 18.33
C ILE A 124 5.33 -3.18 18.05
N CYS A 125 6.61 -3.00 17.69
CA CYS A 125 7.48 -4.13 17.37
C CYS A 125 7.70 -5.05 18.58
N ARG A 126 7.71 -4.51 19.80
CA ARG A 126 7.86 -5.28 21.05
C ARG A 126 6.55 -5.88 21.55
N GLN A 127 5.39 -5.47 21.04
CA GLN A 127 4.10 -6.00 21.49
C GLN A 127 4.01 -7.51 21.22
N PRO A 128 3.46 -8.29 22.18
CA PRO A 128 3.14 -9.68 21.94
C PRO A 128 2.23 -9.85 20.72
N TRP A 129 2.46 -10.91 19.97
CA TRP A 129 1.70 -11.17 18.74
C TRP A 129 0.18 -11.29 18.99
N SER A 130 -0.20 -11.86 20.14
CA SER A 130 -1.58 -12.01 20.60
C SER A 130 -2.30 -10.68 20.83
N ASP A 131 -1.55 -9.62 21.11
CA ASP A 131 -2.11 -8.35 21.60
C ASP A 131 -2.33 -7.36 20.44
N LEU A 132 -1.78 -7.66 19.26
CA LEU A 132 -1.98 -6.87 18.06
C LEU A 132 -3.37 -7.17 17.47
N LEU A 133 -4.28 -6.21 17.55
CA LEU A 133 -5.69 -6.41 17.13
C LEU A 133 -5.92 -6.43 15.61
N GLN A 134 -4.88 -6.27 14.81
CA GLN A 134 -5.04 -6.17 13.36
C GLN A 134 -5.37 -7.50 12.71
N PRO A 135 -6.05 -7.53 11.55
CA PRO A 135 -6.37 -8.78 10.87
C PRO A 135 -5.10 -9.58 10.59
N ASP A 136 -5.19 -10.91 10.70
CA ASP A 136 -4.03 -11.82 10.59
C ASP A 136 -3.21 -11.62 9.31
N LYS A 137 -3.85 -11.18 8.22
CA LYS A 137 -3.17 -10.87 6.95
C LYS A 137 -2.22 -9.68 7.03
N TYR A 138 -2.51 -8.68 7.87
CA TYR A 138 -1.77 -7.41 7.96
C TYR A 138 -0.91 -7.31 9.21
N ARG A 139 -1.31 -7.99 10.28
CA ARG A 139 -0.60 -8.03 11.56
C ARG A 139 0.90 -8.34 11.43
N PRO A 140 1.37 -9.29 10.59
CA PRO A 140 2.80 -9.63 10.49
C PRO A 140 3.64 -8.47 10.01
N PHE A 141 3.05 -7.63 9.15
CA PHE A 141 3.74 -6.57 8.44
C PHE A 141 3.66 -5.23 9.17
N LEU A 142 2.91 -5.10 10.26
CA LEU A 142 2.69 -3.79 10.89
C LEU A 142 4.01 -3.17 11.40
N CYS A 143 4.81 -3.93 12.16
CA CYS A 143 6.12 -3.48 12.64
C CYS A 143 7.05 -3.15 11.46
N PHE A 144 7.21 -4.09 10.52
CA PHE A 144 8.08 -3.91 9.35
C PHE A 144 7.66 -2.73 8.48
N ASN A 145 6.39 -2.62 8.08
CA ASN A 145 5.89 -1.53 7.24
C ASN A 145 6.04 -0.18 7.93
N SER A 146 5.77 -0.11 9.24
CA SER A 146 5.95 1.13 9.99
C SER A 146 7.43 1.53 10.02
N MET A 147 8.33 0.58 10.30
CA MET A 147 9.77 0.83 10.26
C MET A 147 10.23 1.26 8.87
N TYR A 148 9.82 0.53 7.83
CA TYR A 148 10.18 0.78 6.44
C TYR A 148 9.76 2.17 5.98
N HIS A 149 8.50 2.54 6.19
CA HIS A 149 7.97 3.86 5.85
C HIS A 149 8.80 4.99 6.48
N TRP A 150 8.98 4.96 7.80
CA TRP A 150 9.61 6.08 8.50
C TRP A 150 11.12 6.14 8.30
N THR A 151 11.78 4.99 8.15
CA THR A 151 13.18 4.94 7.71
C THR A 151 13.34 5.41 6.27
N LEU A 152 12.41 5.10 5.37
CA LEU A 152 12.44 5.60 3.99
C LEU A 152 12.37 7.14 3.95
N LEU A 153 11.50 7.78 4.74
CA LEU A 153 11.44 9.24 4.80
C LEU A 153 12.71 9.85 5.38
N GLN A 154 13.14 9.37 6.56
CA GLN A 154 14.25 9.98 7.28
C GLN A 154 15.60 9.67 6.65
N HIS A 155 15.86 8.39 6.36
CA HIS A 155 17.11 7.93 5.78
C HIS A 155 17.08 8.10 4.26
N GLY A 156 16.16 7.44 3.56
CA GLY A 156 16.15 7.41 2.10
C GLY A 156 15.92 8.77 1.43
N TYR A 157 14.93 9.55 1.89
CA TYR A 157 14.59 10.86 1.32
C TYR A 157 15.20 12.04 2.06
N SER A 158 15.95 11.79 3.14
CA SER A 158 16.61 12.82 3.96
C SER A 158 15.65 13.85 4.55
N MET A 159 14.39 13.47 4.83
CA MET A 159 13.46 14.36 5.54
C MET A 159 13.82 14.48 7.02
N ARG A 160 13.64 15.66 7.58
CA ARG A 160 13.85 15.99 8.99
C ARG A 160 12.57 16.50 9.64
N ASP A 161 12.62 16.73 10.95
CA ASP A 161 11.46 17.18 11.74
C ASP A 161 10.81 18.46 11.16
N GLU A 162 11.60 19.36 10.57
CA GLU A 162 11.12 20.57 9.91
C GLU A 162 10.21 20.30 8.69
N ASN A 163 10.34 19.15 8.04
CA ASN A 163 9.50 18.75 6.91
C ASN A 163 8.14 18.19 7.38
N LEU A 164 8.05 17.65 8.59
CA LEU A 164 6.85 16.94 9.07
C LEU A 164 5.61 17.85 9.08
N LYS A 165 5.76 19.13 9.40
CA LYS A 165 4.65 20.10 9.38
C LYS A 165 3.93 20.18 8.03
N ASN A 166 4.63 19.89 6.93
CA ASN A 166 4.09 19.91 5.58
C ASN A 166 3.94 18.50 4.97
N PHE A 167 4.10 17.45 5.78
CA PHE A 167 3.83 16.07 5.40
C PHE A 167 2.47 15.65 5.93
N HIS A 168 1.61 15.16 5.06
CA HIS A 168 0.24 14.76 5.39
C HIS A 168 0.00 13.32 4.97
N ILE A 169 -0.61 12.51 5.84
CA ILE A 169 -1.08 11.17 5.46
C ILE A 169 -2.57 11.22 5.21
N VAL A 170 -2.99 10.95 3.97
CA VAL A 170 -4.34 11.25 3.49
C VAL A 170 -5.04 9.98 3.00
N LYS A 171 -6.27 9.79 3.46
CA LYS A 171 -7.17 8.71 2.98
C LYS A 171 -7.91 9.14 1.72
N SER A 172 -8.51 10.31 1.79
CA SER A 172 -9.41 10.83 0.77
C SER A 172 -9.47 12.35 0.81
N ILE A 173 -9.74 12.95 -0.34
CA ILE A 173 -10.08 14.38 -0.46
C ILE A 173 -11.49 14.48 -1.04
N ASN A 174 -12.37 15.22 -0.39
CA ASN A 174 -13.77 15.39 -0.81
C ASN A 174 -14.49 14.05 -1.06
N SER A 175 -14.29 13.08 -0.15
CA SER A 175 -14.82 11.71 -0.24
C SER A 175 -14.32 10.86 -1.43
N ASN A 176 -13.29 11.30 -2.14
CA ASN A 176 -12.64 10.52 -3.19
C ASN A 176 -11.31 9.95 -2.69
N GLU A 177 -11.13 8.65 -2.88
CA GLU A 177 -9.83 8.00 -2.65
C GLU A 177 -8.80 8.56 -3.64
N ILE A 178 -7.61 8.87 -3.12
CA ILE A 178 -6.54 9.46 -3.92
C ILE A 178 -5.70 8.33 -4.52
N GLY A 179 -5.41 8.46 -5.80
CA GLY A 179 -4.51 7.54 -6.49
C GLY A 179 -4.20 8.05 -7.90
N TRP A 180 -3.33 7.30 -8.59
CA TRP A 180 -2.92 7.60 -9.95
C TRP A 180 -4.06 7.44 -10.97
N THR A 181 -5.10 6.66 -10.66
CA THR A 181 -6.19 6.31 -11.59
C THR A 181 -6.96 7.53 -12.08
N LEU A 182 -7.27 8.48 -11.18
CA LEU A 182 -7.96 9.71 -11.55
C LEU A 182 -7.08 10.61 -12.43
N GLY A 183 -5.80 10.80 -12.05
CA GLY A 183 -4.85 11.58 -12.83
C GLY A 183 -4.60 10.98 -14.22
N TYR A 184 -4.55 9.64 -14.31
CA TYR A 184 -4.46 8.92 -15.57
C TYR A 184 -5.68 9.19 -16.46
N MET A 185 -6.89 9.09 -15.91
CA MET A 185 -8.12 9.36 -16.65
C MET A 185 -8.15 10.81 -17.16
N ILE A 186 -7.76 11.78 -16.32
CA ILE A 186 -7.65 13.19 -16.73
C ILE A 186 -6.64 13.33 -17.86
N ASN A 187 -5.45 12.73 -17.75
CA ASN A 187 -4.44 12.82 -18.80
C ASN A 187 -4.93 12.25 -20.14
N GLN A 188 -5.58 11.08 -20.13
CA GLN A 188 -6.12 10.45 -21.33
C GLN A 188 -7.28 11.24 -21.95
N THR A 189 -8.14 11.84 -21.10
CA THR A 189 -9.32 12.58 -21.55
C THR A 189 -9.02 14.04 -21.88
N ASN A 190 -7.90 14.61 -21.44
CA ASN A 190 -7.52 15.98 -21.77
C ASN A 190 -7.10 16.12 -23.25
N SER A 191 -6.70 15.02 -23.90
CA SER A 191 -6.50 14.94 -25.35
C SER A 191 -7.81 14.92 -26.17
N ILE A 192 -8.97 14.75 -25.53
CA ILE A 192 -10.27 14.86 -26.20
C ILE A 192 -10.57 16.34 -26.40
N ASP A 193 -10.85 16.73 -27.65
CA ASP A 193 -11.30 18.08 -27.99
C ASP A 193 -12.45 18.48 -27.07
N PRO A 194 -12.41 19.66 -26.43
CA PRO A 194 -13.51 20.17 -25.63
C PRO A 194 -14.90 20.01 -26.27
N GLU A 195 -15.02 20.07 -27.60
CA GLU A 195 -16.27 19.87 -28.32
C GLU A 195 -16.82 18.43 -28.20
N PHE A 196 -15.94 17.43 -28.12
CA PHE A 196 -16.30 16.01 -27.98
C PHE A 196 -16.33 15.52 -26.53
N ARG A 197 -16.03 16.39 -25.55
CA ARG A 197 -16.14 16.01 -24.14
C ARG A 197 -17.61 15.84 -23.76
N PRO A 198 -17.97 14.75 -23.06
CA PRO A 198 -19.34 14.57 -22.60
C PRO A 198 -19.73 15.75 -21.70
N LYS A 199 -20.76 16.49 -22.11
CA LYS A 199 -21.29 17.65 -21.36
C LYS A 199 -21.82 17.29 -19.98
N ARG A 200 -22.10 16.00 -19.76
CA ARG A 200 -22.66 15.46 -18.54
C ARG A 200 -22.12 14.05 -18.30
N LEU A 201 -21.68 13.79 -17.07
CA LEU A 201 -21.38 12.45 -16.59
C LEU A 201 -22.68 11.76 -16.17
N ILE A 202 -22.78 10.45 -16.42
CA ILE A 202 -23.90 9.63 -15.95
C ILE A 202 -23.94 9.70 -14.42
N THR A 203 -25.11 10.00 -13.85
CA THR A 203 -25.24 10.04 -12.38
C THR A 203 -25.21 8.64 -11.80
N LYS A 204 -24.93 8.52 -10.49
CA LYS A 204 -24.95 7.22 -9.80
C LYS A 204 -26.28 6.50 -9.99
N ASP A 205 -27.38 7.24 -9.95
CA ASP A 205 -28.74 6.69 -10.11
C ASP A 205 -28.99 6.20 -11.54
N GLU A 206 -28.55 6.96 -12.55
CA GLU A 206 -28.65 6.55 -13.95
C GLU A 206 -27.81 5.31 -14.24
N PHE A 207 -26.59 5.24 -13.69
CA PHE A 207 -25.73 4.07 -13.82
C PHE A 207 -26.33 2.84 -13.11
N GLY A 208 -26.91 3.03 -11.92
CA GLY A 208 -27.64 1.99 -11.20
C GLY A 208 -28.85 1.48 -11.98
N GLY A 209 -29.62 2.37 -12.59
CA GLY A 209 -30.73 2.01 -13.48
C GLY A 209 -30.28 1.20 -14.69
N LEU A 210 -29.16 1.59 -15.33
CA LEU A 210 -28.58 0.86 -16.45
C LEU A 210 -28.12 -0.55 -16.03
N LEU A 211 -27.47 -0.67 -14.88
CA LEU A 211 -27.04 -1.96 -14.33
C LEU A 211 -28.23 -2.90 -14.04
N PHE A 212 -29.31 -2.36 -13.46
CA PHE A 212 -30.52 -3.12 -13.21
C PHE A 212 -31.13 -3.63 -14.52
N LEU A 213 -31.27 -2.74 -15.51
CA LEU A 213 -31.80 -3.07 -16.83
C LEU A 213 -30.97 -4.17 -17.53
N CYS A 214 -29.64 -4.02 -17.55
CA CYS A 214 -28.73 -5.03 -18.10
C CYS A 214 -28.86 -6.38 -17.38
N SER A 215 -28.91 -6.36 -16.04
CA SER A 215 -29.06 -7.58 -15.23
C SER A 215 -30.40 -8.27 -15.51
N PHE A 216 -31.49 -7.49 -15.64
CA PHE A 216 -32.81 -8.01 -15.99
C PHE A 216 -32.80 -8.72 -17.36
N PHE A 217 -32.23 -8.10 -18.39
CA PHE A 217 -32.14 -8.72 -19.72
C PHE A 217 -31.28 -9.99 -19.71
N LEU A 218 -30.17 -10.02 -18.96
CA LEU A 218 -29.35 -11.22 -18.80
C LEU A 218 -30.11 -12.36 -18.13
N ILE A 219 -30.90 -12.07 -17.09
CA ILE A 219 -31.73 -13.08 -16.39
C ILE A 219 -32.82 -13.61 -17.32
N VAL A 220 -33.53 -12.73 -18.02
CA VAL A 220 -34.58 -13.13 -18.97
C VAL A 220 -33.99 -14.00 -20.09
N SER A 221 -32.84 -13.60 -20.65
CA SER A 221 -32.10 -14.40 -21.63
C SER A 221 -31.75 -15.79 -21.11
N ALA A 222 -31.21 -15.89 -19.89
CA ALA A 222 -30.87 -17.16 -19.24
C ALA A 222 -32.09 -18.06 -19.03
N ILE A 223 -33.21 -17.49 -18.57
CA ILE A 223 -34.47 -18.22 -18.40
C ILE A 223 -34.97 -18.77 -19.74
N ILE A 224 -34.96 -17.95 -20.80
CA ILE A 224 -35.39 -18.37 -22.14
C ILE A 224 -34.49 -19.50 -22.66
N THR A 225 -33.17 -19.40 -22.48
CA THR A 225 -32.24 -20.47 -22.88
C THR A 225 -32.45 -21.75 -22.09
N ILE A 226 -32.69 -21.67 -20.78
CA ILE A 226 -33.02 -22.84 -19.95
C ILE A 226 -34.33 -23.49 -20.43
N ILE A 227 -35.38 -22.70 -20.68
CA ILE A 227 -36.66 -23.21 -21.19
C ILE A 227 -36.46 -23.87 -22.57
N ALA A 228 -35.69 -23.26 -23.46
CA ALA A 228 -35.38 -23.82 -24.77
C ALA A 228 -34.62 -25.15 -24.66
N MET A 229 -33.61 -25.24 -23.79
CA MET A 229 -32.85 -26.47 -23.53
C MET A 229 -33.74 -27.57 -22.94
N MET A 230 -34.59 -27.24 -21.97
CA MET A 230 -35.54 -28.21 -21.39
C MET A 230 -36.52 -28.72 -22.44
N ARG A 231 -37.03 -27.85 -23.31
CA ARG A 231 -37.91 -28.23 -24.43
C ARG A 231 -37.19 -29.08 -25.46
N TYR A 232 -35.94 -28.75 -25.79
CA TYR A 232 -35.12 -29.54 -26.71
C TYR A 232 -34.84 -30.94 -26.17
N LYS A 233 -34.42 -31.05 -24.90
CA LYS A 233 -34.20 -32.34 -24.23
C LYS A 233 -35.48 -33.18 -24.20
N ARG A 234 -36.60 -32.57 -23.78
CA ARG A 234 -37.90 -33.26 -23.79
C ARG A 234 -38.30 -33.75 -25.19
N ARG A 235 -38.04 -32.98 -26.27
CA ARG A 235 -38.30 -33.45 -27.64
C ARG A 235 -37.36 -34.55 -28.12
N ARG A 236 -36.16 -34.68 -27.55
CA ARG A 236 -35.20 -35.74 -27.90
C ARG A 236 -35.52 -37.07 -27.21
N ASP A 237 -36.19 -37.02 -26.06
CA ASP A 237 -36.54 -38.18 -25.24
C ASP A 237 -37.90 -38.82 -25.65
N TYR A 238 -38.59 -38.27 -26.66
CA TYR A 238 -39.76 -38.84 -27.35
C TYR A 238 -39.38 -39.21 -28.79
#